data_AF-A0A7V9K9U8-F1
#
_entry.id   AF-A0A7V9K9U8-F1
#
_cell.length_a   1.000
_cell.length_b   1.000
_cell.length_c   1.000
_cell.angle_alpha   90.00
_cell.angle_beta   90.00
_cell.angle_gamma   90.00
#
_symmetry.space_group_name_H-M   'P 1'
#
loop_
_entity.id
_entity.type
_entity.pdbx_description
1 polymer ?
#
loop_
_entity_poly.entity_id
_entity_poly.type
_entity_poly.pdbx_seq_one_letter_code
_entity_poly.pdbx_strand_id
1 'polypeptide(L)'
;MDPASLAAVVEIFERRRWLLGLMGDALRRSVSSSGVVVSIGAENAVYNLVGTSLVAAAYGQHEKPYGVVSLIGPKRMDYDAAIATVRSAAETLTLRLSDGF
;
A
#
# COMPACT_ATOMS: atom_id res chain seq x y z
N MET A 1 10.82 32.97 12.12
CA MET A 1 10.67 31.78 11.24
C MET A 1 10.19 32.28 9.89
N ASP A 2 10.95 31.97 8.85
CA ASP A 2 10.65 32.29 7.46
C ASP A 2 9.48 31.43 6.95
N PRO A 3 8.50 32.01 6.24
CA PRO A 3 7.35 31.27 5.70
C PRO A 3 7.74 30.14 4.75
N ALA A 4 8.88 30.27 4.08
CA ALA A 4 9.43 29.27 3.16
C ALA A 4 9.87 27.98 3.87
N SER A 5 10.55 28.07 5.02
CA SER A 5 10.91 26.90 5.81
C SER A 5 9.70 26.18 6.39
N LEU A 6 8.65 26.90 6.79
CA LEU A 6 7.41 26.27 7.24
C LEU A 6 6.70 25.54 6.09
N ALA A 7 6.63 26.15 4.91
CA ALA A 7 6.09 25.51 3.71
C ALA A 7 6.88 24.25 3.32
N ALA A 8 8.21 24.28 3.38
CA ALA A 8 9.07 23.13 3.09
C ALA A 8 8.85 21.98 4.09
N VAL A 9 8.74 22.31 5.39
CA VAL A 9 8.40 21.32 6.41
C VAL A 9 7.02 20.73 6.13
N VAL A 10 6.01 21.56 5.89
CA VAL A 10 4.64 21.12 5.57
C VAL A 10 4.63 20.24 4.31
N GLU A 11 5.37 20.59 3.26
CA GLU A 11 5.45 19.80 2.02
C GLU A 11 6.08 18.42 2.26
N ILE A 12 7.12 18.32 3.09
CA ILE A 12 7.74 17.04 3.47
C ILE A 12 6.73 16.17 4.23
N PHE A 13 5.94 16.78 5.12
CA PHE A 13 4.90 16.07 5.87
C PHE A 13 3.72 15.64 4.98
N GLU A 14 3.27 16.51 4.07
CA GLU A 14 2.24 16.23 3.05
C GLU A 14 2.66 15.04 2.17
N ARG A 15 3.92 15.03 1.72
CA ARG A 15 4.52 13.98 0.88
C ARG A 15 4.64 12.62 1.59
N ARG A 16 4.57 12.56 2.92
CA ARG A 16 4.58 11.29 3.67
C ARG A 16 3.18 10.86 4.08
N ARG A 17 2.32 11.82 4.41
CA ARG A 17 0.94 11.59 4.85
C ARG A 17 0.09 10.86 3.80
N TRP A 18 0.29 11.18 2.53
CA TRP A 18 -0.47 10.53 1.45
C TRP A 18 -0.16 9.03 1.33
N LEU A 19 1.10 8.64 1.50
CA LEU A 19 1.51 7.23 1.44
C LEU A 19 0.95 6.46 2.62
N LEU A 20 0.99 7.04 3.82
CA LEU A 20 0.40 6.43 5.02
C LEU A 20 -1.12 6.23 4.86
N GLY A 21 -1.82 7.21 4.29
CA GLY A 21 -3.24 7.09 3.96
C GLY A 21 -3.50 5.98 2.94
N LEU A 22 -2.68 5.90 1.90
CA LEU A 22 -2.78 4.85 0.86
C LEU A 22 -2.59 3.45 1.46
N MET A 23 -1.53 3.25 2.25
CA MET A 23 -1.24 1.97 2.89
C MET A 23 -2.30 1.58 3.91
N GLY A 24 -2.81 2.55 4.69
CA GLY A 24 -3.91 2.32 5.63
C GLY A 24 -5.19 1.87 4.95
N ASP A 25 -5.55 2.49 3.81
CA ASP A 25 -6.70 2.07 3.01
C ASP A 25 -6.50 0.68 2.37
N ALA A 26 -5.31 0.42 1.83
CA ALA A 26 -4.94 -0.88 1.27
C ALA A 26 -5.03 -1.99 2.32
N LEU A 27 -4.52 -1.75 3.53
CA LEU A 27 -4.65 -2.67 4.66
C LEU A 27 -6.13 -2.94 4.98
N ARG A 28 -6.94 -1.88 5.17
CA ARG A 28 -8.37 -2.02 5.48
C ARG A 28 -9.11 -2.85 4.43
N ARG A 29 -8.87 -2.58 3.13
CA ARG A 29 -9.48 -3.32 2.03
C ARG A 29 -9.01 -4.77 2.00
N SER A 30 -7.72 -5.03 2.20
CA SER A 30 -7.12 -6.37 2.11
C SER A 30 -7.49 -7.30 3.27
N VAL A 31 -7.92 -6.74 4.40
CA VAL A 31 -8.50 -7.53 5.50
C VAL A 31 -9.96 -7.89 5.21
N SER A 32 -10.71 -6.96 4.58
CA SER A 32 -12.13 -7.17 4.28
C SER A 32 -12.38 -8.10 3.08
N SER A 33 -11.50 -8.07 2.09
CA SER A 33 -11.47 -9.03 0.99
C SER A 33 -10.33 -10.00 1.29
N SER A 34 -10.60 -11.27 1.56
CA SER A 34 -9.58 -12.29 1.84
C SER A 34 -8.62 -12.47 0.66
N GLY A 35 -7.63 -11.58 0.51
CA GLY A 35 -6.65 -11.62 -0.56
C GLY A 35 -6.14 -10.26 -1.04
N VAL A 36 -5.96 -10.16 -2.36
CA VAL A 36 -5.26 -9.07 -3.03
C VAL A 36 -6.21 -7.92 -3.38
N VAL A 37 -5.84 -6.70 -3.00
CA VAL A 37 -6.51 -5.45 -3.38
C VAL A 37 -5.80 -4.85 -4.58
N VAL A 38 -6.57 -4.47 -5.59
CA VAL A 38 -6.09 -3.71 -6.75
C VAL A 38 -6.80 -2.35 -6.75
N SER A 39 -6.04 -1.29 -6.99
CA SER A 39 -6.55 0.08 -7.07
C SER A 39 -5.93 0.76 -8.29
N ILE A 40 -6.73 1.15 -9.28
CA ILE A 40 -6.24 1.65 -10.57
C ILE A 40 -6.55 3.14 -10.70
N GLY A 41 -5.52 3.98 -10.72
CA GLY A 41 -5.65 5.41 -11.02
C GLY A 41 -6.58 6.16 -10.05
N ALA A 42 -7.79 6.48 -10.53
CA ALA A 42 -8.76 7.36 -9.89
C ALA A 42 -9.50 6.76 -8.68
N GLU A 43 -9.36 5.45 -8.46
CA GLU A 43 -9.87 4.78 -7.24
C GLU A 43 -9.04 5.11 -6.00
N ASN A 44 -7.83 5.62 -6.20
CA ASN A 44 -7.04 6.18 -5.11
C ASN A 44 -7.62 7.56 -4.76
N ALA A 45 -8.31 7.68 -3.61
CA ALA A 45 -8.87 8.93 -3.07
C ALA A 45 -7.80 10.02 -2.77
N VAL A 46 -6.55 9.78 -3.15
CA VAL A 46 -5.39 10.63 -2.99
C VAL A 46 -5.04 11.21 -4.37
N TYR A 47 -5.24 12.52 -4.53
CA TYR A 47 -5.08 13.31 -5.76
C TYR A 47 -3.75 13.10 -6.54
N ASN A 48 -2.71 12.54 -5.92
CA ASN A 48 -1.39 12.33 -6.54
C ASN A 48 -1.21 10.98 -7.25
N LEU A 49 -2.21 10.08 -7.26
CA LEU A 49 -2.07 8.72 -7.79
C LEU A 49 -2.87 8.44 -9.07
N VAL A 50 -3.42 9.47 -9.70
CA VAL A 50 -4.21 9.37 -10.94
C VAL A 50 -3.43 8.71 -12.09
N GLY A 51 -2.09 8.78 -12.05
CA GLY A 51 -1.17 8.16 -13.01
C GLY A 51 -0.72 6.74 -12.68
N THR A 52 -1.01 6.22 -11.49
CA THR A 52 -0.42 4.99 -10.95
C THR A 52 -1.46 3.95 -10.58
N SER A 53 -1.06 2.68 -10.51
CA SER A 53 -1.83 1.58 -9.93
C SER A 53 -1.14 1.04 -8.69
N LEU A 54 -1.96 0.52 -7.78
CA LEU A 54 -1.53 -0.13 -6.55
C LEU A 54 -2.08 -1.56 -6.53
N VAL A 55 -1.23 -2.52 -6.22
CA VAL A 55 -1.62 -3.90 -5.89
C VAL A 55 -1.10 -4.18 -4.49
N ALA A 56 -1.96 -4.65 -3.59
CA ALA A 56 -1.62 -4.80 -2.18
C ALA A 56 -2.22 -6.06 -1.57
N ALA A 57 -1.54 -6.65 -0.59
CA ALA A 57 -2.05 -7.80 0.18
C ALA A 57 -1.62 -7.68 1.64
N ALA A 58 -2.53 -8.00 2.57
CA ALA A 58 -2.20 -8.10 3.98
C ALA A 58 -1.32 -9.34 4.22
N TYR A 59 -0.42 -9.24 5.20
CA TYR A 59 0.34 -10.37 5.72
C TYR A 59 0.16 -10.48 7.24
N GLY A 60 0.24 -11.70 7.76
CA GLY A 60 -0.03 -12.05 9.16
C GLY A 60 -1.30 -12.89 9.32
N GLN A 61 -1.78 -12.98 10.56
CA GLN A 61 -2.99 -13.75 10.87
C GLN A 61 -4.24 -13.01 10.38
N HIS A 62 -5.24 -13.75 9.87
CA HIS A 62 -6.46 -13.17 9.29
C HIS A 62 -7.18 -12.20 10.24
N GLU A 63 -7.21 -12.52 11.54
CA GLU A 63 -7.86 -11.67 12.55
C GLU A 63 -6.96 -10.53 13.05
N LYS A 64 -5.64 -10.61 12.83
CA LYS A 64 -4.66 -9.64 13.30
C LYS A 64 -3.50 -9.53 12.31
N PRO A 65 -3.69 -8.83 11.19
CA PRO A 65 -2.63 -8.63 10.21
C PRO A 65 -1.47 -7.86 10.85
N TYR A 66 -0.25 -8.23 10.48
CA TYR A 66 0.96 -7.53 10.89
C TYR A 66 1.20 -6.28 10.03
N GLY A 67 0.67 -6.28 8.81
CA GLY A 67 0.78 -5.15 7.89
C GLY A 67 0.29 -5.49 6.49
N VAL A 68 0.66 -4.64 5.53
CA VAL A 68 0.33 -4.78 4.11
C VAL A 68 1.60 -4.65 3.28
N VAL A 69 1.76 -5.53 2.28
CA VAL A 69 2.78 -5.39 1.23
C VAL A 69 2.11 -4.83 -0.02
N SER A 70 2.81 -3.95 -0.74
CA SER A 70 2.23 -3.19 -1.85
C SER A 70 3.21 -2.98 -2.99
N LEU A 71 2.70 -3.08 -4.21
CA LEU A 71 3.39 -2.75 -5.46
C LEU A 71 2.71 -1.54 -6.10
N ILE A 72 3.50 -0.51 -6.38
CA ILE A 72 3.05 0.72 -7.04
C ILE A 72 3.70 0.77 -8.43
N GLY A 73 2.87 0.91 -9.46
CA GLY A 73 3.32 0.89 -10.86
C GLY A 73 2.52 1.84 -11.75
N PRO A 74 2.85 1.93 -13.05
CA PRO A 74 2.03 2.65 -14.02
C PRO A 74 0.65 1.99 -14.18
N LYS A 75 -0.34 2.73 -14.71
CA LYS A 75 -1.67 2.18 -15.04
C LYS A 75 -1.66 1.04 -16.06
N ARG A 76 -0.59 0.92 -16.86
CA ARG A 76 -0.38 -0.18 -17.79
C ARG A 76 0.81 -0.97 -17.29
N MET A 77 0.56 -1.88 -16.35
CA MET A 77 1.54 -2.86 -15.88
C MET A 77 1.01 -4.27 -16.15
N ASP A 78 1.90 -5.26 -16.08
CA ASP A 78 1.50 -6.66 -16.06
C ASP A 78 0.85 -6.96 -14.70
N TYR A 79 -0.49 -6.90 -14.65
CA TYR A 79 -1.25 -7.09 -13.42
C TYR A 79 -1.17 -8.53 -12.92
N ASP A 80 -1.06 -9.51 -13.81
CA ASP A 80 -0.96 -10.92 -13.42
C ASP A 80 0.35 -11.15 -12.67
N ALA A 81 1.46 -10.66 -13.23
CA ALA A 81 2.77 -10.71 -12.57
C ALA A 81 2.79 -9.92 -11.27
N ALA A 82 2.19 -8.73 -11.24
CA ALA A 82 2.14 -7.90 -10.03
C ALA A 82 1.32 -8.54 -8.90
N ILE A 83 0.13 -9.07 -9.22
CA ILE A 83 -0.74 -9.77 -8.27
C ILE A 83 -0.05 -11.01 -7.74
N ALA A 84 0.57 -11.83 -8.61
CA ALA A 84 1.30 -13.02 -8.20
C ALA A 84 2.47 -12.70 -7.28
N THR A 85 3.23 -11.66 -7.61
CA THR A 85 4.39 -11.21 -6.81
C THR A 85 3.96 -10.73 -5.43
N VAL A 86 2.96 -9.85 -5.35
CA VAL A 86 2.48 -9.28 -4.09
C VAL A 86 1.88 -10.37 -3.18
N ARG A 87 1.11 -11.30 -3.76
CA ARG A 87 0.55 -12.45 -3.03
C ARG A 87 1.66 -13.33 -2.46
N SER A 88 2.63 -13.73 -3.29
CA SER A 88 3.74 -14.58 -2.85
C SER A 88 4.58 -13.91 -1.75
N ALA A 89 4.82 -12.60 -1.85
CA ALA A 89 5.50 -11.84 -0.82
C ALA A 89 4.71 -11.82 0.50
N ALA A 90 3.39 -11.61 0.45
CA ALA A 90 2.54 -11.60 1.64
C ALA A 90 2.50 -12.97 2.34
N GLU A 91 2.38 -14.05 1.57
CA GLU A 91 2.42 -15.43 2.08
C GLU A 91 3.77 -15.73 2.74
N THR A 92 4.87 -15.37 2.06
CA THR A 92 6.23 -15.57 2.58
C THR A 92 6.46 -14.80 3.87
N LEU A 93 6.03 -13.53 3.94
CA LEU A 93 6.11 -12.71 5.15
C LEU A 93 5.27 -13.30 6.28
N THR A 94 4.08 -13.80 5.97
CA THR A 94 3.19 -14.44 6.96
C THR A 94 3.85 -15.68 7.55
N LEU A 95 4.41 -16.56 6.71
CA LEU A 95 5.13 -17.76 7.16
C LEU A 95 6.32 -17.39 8.05
N ARG A 96 7.20 -16.52 7.56
CA ARG A 96 8.45 -16.16 8.25
C ARG A 96 8.24 -15.41 9.56
N LEU A 97 7.20 -14.58 9.64
CA LEU A 97 6.89 -13.83 10.86
C LEU A 97 6.04 -14.63 11.84
N SER A 98 5.37 -15.71 11.39
CA SER A 98 4.68 -16.65 12.28
C SER A 98 5.65 -17.63 12.93
N ASP A 99 6.75 -17.98 12.27
CA ASP A 99 7.80 -18.86 12.81
C ASP A 99 8.71 -18.17 13.86
N GLY A 100 8.54 -16.86 14.08
CA GLY A 100 9.45 -16.02 14.87
C GLY A 100 8.95 -15.57 16.25
N PHE A 101 7.87 -16.15 16.77
CA PHE A 101 7.32 -15.86 18.11
C PHE A 101 6.93 -17.12 18.87
#